data_AF-A0A1Y3NCV4-F1
#
_entry.id   AF-A0A1Y3NCV4-F1
#
_cell.length_a   1.000
_cell.length_b   1.000
_cell.length_c   1.000
_cell.angle_alpha   90.00
_cell.angle_beta   90.00
_cell.angle_gamma   90.00
#
_symmetry.space_group_name_H-M   'P 1'
#
loop_
_entity.id
_entity.type
_entity.pdbx_description
1 polymer ?
#
loop_
_entity_poly.entity_id
_entity_poly.type
_entity_poly.pdbx_seq_one_letter_code
_entity_poly.pdbx_strand_id
1 'polypeptide(L)'
;MTDINANLLESKFNHIIKKEEITELYKQFNGLDSDGNGFITYEQVQTVLSQFGENIDVDYIQKGFEDLSIRTEGEARFEEVLALAKSLRESHMDKKKVVLQGSGTGITHVINNDEKEQFVEHINMQLKNDPHIGDRFPIDEYTMDIFEQCKDGLILSKLINDSVPDTIDDRVLNYPKNGKPLNQFHITENNNVVINSCKAIGCNVVNIGSVDLAEGRPHLILGLLWQIIKIGLSAKIDIAVHPELFRLLQDGESLDDMLKLPTEQILIRWMNYHLKESAYGKPVNNLSSDIKDGCAYTYLLNQLDPDQCSLAPLNEQNPHKRAEMVLDNAEKLGCRKYLTPNALINGNSKLNFAFVANLFNTHPCLAPLSDEERAQLDEWLFSSSGDRESRSFALWMNSLGCEPFVNNLFDDLQDGLVLLQTLDKVHPGLVDWKKVNKQTPITSKFKKVENTNYVIALAKSLNFSLVGIQGSDITDGIKNLTLGLVWQMMRDHIIQTLKSLKNNDKDITDADIINWANETVKRGNRTSTMSNFKDPSLKYVN
;
A
#
# COMPACT_ATOMS: atom_id res chain seq x y z
N MET A 1 50.23 16.27 12.16
CA MET A 1 48.93 16.01 11.52
C MET A 1 48.75 14.52 11.49
N THR A 2 48.11 13.99 12.52
CA THR A 2 47.67 12.60 12.58
C THR A 2 46.44 12.53 11.68
N ASP A 3 46.55 11.87 10.54
CA ASP A 3 45.41 11.70 9.63
C ASP A 3 44.34 10.86 10.33
N ILE A 4 43.15 11.44 10.51
CA ILE A 4 42.02 10.67 11.00
C ILE A 4 41.58 9.68 9.94
N ASN A 5 41.52 8.40 10.28
CA ASN A 5 40.97 7.39 9.38
C ASN A 5 39.44 7.43 9.48
N ALA A 6 38.83 8.44 8.84
CA ALA A 6 37.39 8.68 8.87
C ALA A 6 36.57 7.48 8.37
N ASN A 7 37.12 6.70 7.41
CA ASN A 7 36.49 5.46 6.93
C ASN A 7 36.42 4.38 8.03
N LEU A 8 37.47 4.27 8.86
CA LEU A 8 37.50 3.31 9.97
C LEU A 8 36.53 3.72 11.09
N LEU A 9 36.43 5.02 11.37
CA LEU A 9 35.52 5.53 12.39
C LEU A 9 34.06 5.44 11.93
N GLU A 10 33.77 5.75 10.67
CA GLU A 10 32.44 5.55 10.09
C GLU A 10 31.97 4.09 10.23
N SER A 11 32.84 3.13 9.93
CA SER A 11 32.58 1.71 10.16
C SER A 11 32.39 1.37 11.64
N LYS A 12 33.23 1.93 12.53
CA LYS A 12 33.16 1.72 14.00
C LYS A 12 31.86 2.26 14.62
N PHE A 13 31.27 3.29 14.03
CA PHE A 13 30.01 3.90 14.47
C PHE A 13 28.80 3.49 13.60
N ASN A 14 28.87 2.33 12.94
CA ASN A 14 27.78 1.73 12.15
C ASN A 14 27.18 2.65 11.08
N HIS A 15 27.97 3.53 10.47
CA HIS A 15 27.51 4.53 9.48
C HIS A 15 26.46 5.52 10.01
N ILE A 16 26.22 5.56 11.32
CA ILE A 16 25.26 6.49 11.95
C ILE A 16 25.74 7.94 11.83
N ILE A 17 27.06 8.15 11.80
CA ILE A 17 27.70 9.45 11.55
C ILE A 17 28.51 9.30 10.26
N LYS A 18 28.16 10.07 9.22
CA LYS A 18 28.79 9.93 7.89
C LYS A 18 30.23 10.42 7.91
N LYS A 19 31.06 9.92 6.98
CA LYS A 19 32.46 10.34 6.84
C LYS A 19 32.64 11.87 6.77
N GLU A 20 31.78 12.56 6.04
CA GLU A 20 31.83 14.02 5.91
C GLU A 20 31.60 14.70 7.26
N GLU A 21 30.61 14.22 8.02
CA GLU A 21 30.29 14.71 9.37
C GLU A 21 31.42 14.40 10.36
N ILE A 22 32.02 13.20 10.32
CA ILE A 22 33.19 12.84 11.14
C ILE A 22 34.36 13.78 10.85
N THR A 23 34.57 14.11 9.57
CA THR A 23 35.65 15.01 9.15
C THR A 23 35.42 16.44 9.65
N GLU A 24 34.17 16.90 9.63
CA GLU A 24 33.78 18.22 10.14
C GLU A 24 33.86 18.31 11.67
N LEU A 25 33.33 17.30 12.36
CA LEU A 25 33.46 17.15 13.81
C LEU A 25 34.93 17.13 14.25
N TYR A 26 35.79 16.43 13.50
CA TYR A 26 37.21 16.35 13.82
C TYR A 26 37.92 17.70 13.64
N LYS A 27 37.54 18.48 12.62
CA LYS A 27 38.05 19.85 12.44
C LYS A 27 37.65 20.76 13.60
N GLN A 28 36.40 20.66 14.06
CA GLN A 28 35.92 21.45 15.19
C GLN A 28 36.61 21.03 16.50
N PHE A 29 36.76 19.73 16.73
CA PHE A 29 37.47 19.18 17.89
C PHE A 29 38.93 19.68 17.94
N ASN A 30 39.68 19.54 16.84
CA ASN A 30 41.06 20.03 16.77
C ASN A 30 41.17 21.55 16.86
N GLY A 31 40.13 22.30 16.49
CA GLY A 31 40.10 23.75 16.64
C GLY A 31 39.96 24.19 18.10
N LEU A 32 39.43 23.33 18.97
CA LEU A 32 39.19 23.60 20.39
C LEU A 32 40.27 22.97 21.30
N ASP A 33 40.94 21.91 20.84
CA ASP A 33 42.14 21.31 21.46
C ASP A 33 43.39 22.21 21.23
N SER A 34 43.42 23.34 21.94
CA SER A 34 44.45 24.37 21.76
C SER A 34 45.84 23.97 22.25
N ASP A 35 45.94 23.00 23.16
CA ASP A 35 47.19 22.47 23.72
C ASP A 35 47.64 21.17 23.04
N GLY A 36 46.82 20.62 22.14
CA GLY A 36 47.15 19.45 21.33
C GLY A 36 47.27 18.17 22.14
N ASN A 37 46.60 18.12 23.30
CA ASN A 37 46.69 17.02 24.24
C ASN A 37 45.75 15.86 23.86
N GLY A 38 44.85 16.06 22.89
CA GLY A 38 43.88 15.08 22.40
C GLY A 38 42.57 15.04 23.20
N PHE A 39 42.31 16.05 24.02
CA PHE A 39 41.14 16.17 24.90
C PHE A 39 40.51 17.58 24.79
N ILE A 40 39.20 17.65 24.98
CA ILE A 40 38.46 18.91 25.12
C ILE A 40 37.55 18.84 26.36
N THR A 41 37.26 20.00 26.97
CA THR A 41 36.38 20.06 28.15
C THR A 41 34.91 19.84 27.76
N TYR A 42 34.04 19.46 28.70
CA TYR A 42 32.61 19.26 28.41
C TYR A 42 31.90 20.52 27.87
N GLU A 43 32.33 21.71 28.30
CA GLU A 43 31.86 22.99 27.74
C GLU A 43 32.23 23.13 26.25
N GLN A 44 33.40 22.63 25.86
CA GLN A 44 33.83 22.62 24.46
C GLN A 44 33.12 21.52 23.66
N VAL A 45 32.82 20.37 24.27
CA VAL A 45 31.99 19.31 23.64
C VAL A 45 30.62 19.84 23.24
N GLN A 46 30.00 20.70 24.06
CA GLN A 46 28.74 21.37 23.73
C GLN A 46 28.82 22.15 22.41
N THR A 47 29.95 22.83 22.18
CA THR A 47 30.18 23.60 20.95
C THR A 47 30.28 22.67 19.75
N VAL A 48 30.99 21.56 19.86
CA VAL A 48 31.16 20.54 18.81
C VAL A 48 29.85 19.82 18.47
N LEU A 49 29.00 19.57 19.47
CA LEU A 49 27.74 18.82 19.31
C LEU A 49 26.52 19.71 19.04
N SER A 50 26.68 21.03 19.01
CA SER A 50 25.58 21.99 18.75
C SER A 50 24.82 21.71 17.45
N GLN A 51 25.46 21.11 16.45
CA GLN A 51 24.84 20.70 15.19
C GLN A 51 23.92 19.47 15.29
N PHE A 52 23.94 18.74 16.42
CA PHE A 52 23.14 17.53 16.65
C PHE A 52 21.88 17.78 17.50
N GLY A 53 21.64 19.00 18.01
CA GLY A 53 20.41 19.36 18.71
C GLY A 53 20.38 20.76 19.33
N GLU A 54 19.20 21.38 19.38
CA GLU A 54 18.97 22.60 20.16
C GLU A 54 18.90 22.28 21.67
N ASN A 55 19.60 23.06 22.51
CA ASN A 55 19.64 22.94 23.98
C ASN A 55 20.32 21.69 24.57
N ILE A 56 21.48 21.29 24.04
CA ILE A 56 22.38 20.36 24.75
C ILE A 56 23.09 21.17 25.85
N ASP A 57 22.73 20.99 27.12
CA ASP A 57 23.44 21.61 28.25
C ASP A 57 24.56 20.71 28.79
N VAL A 58 25.46 21.27 29.62
CA VAL A 58 26.63 20.57 30.15
C VAL A 58 26.22 19.41 31.08
N ASP A 59 25.12 19.56 31.82
CA ASP A 59 24.58 18.53 32.71
C ASP A 59 24.10 17.30 31.91
N TYR A 60 23.50 17.51 30.75
CA TYR A 60 23.07 16.44 29.84
C TYR A 60 24.25 15.72 29.17
N ILE A 61 25.30 16.46 28.80
CA ILE A 61 26.56 15.88 28.28
C ILE A 61 27.22 15.01 29.35
N GLN A 62 27.32 15.51 30.58
CA GLN A 62 27.90 14.77 31.70
C GLN A 62 27.14 13.47 31.95
N LYS A 63 25.81 13.52 32.01
CA LYS A 63 24.96 12.35 32.16
C LYS A 63 25.11 11.37 30.99
N GLY A 64 25.23 11.86 29.75
CA GLY A 64 25.45 11.02 28.58
C GLY A 64 26.78 10.27 28.62
N PHE A 65 27.85 10.89 29.13
CA PHE A 65 29.12 10.21 29.35
C PHE A 65 29.06 9.18 30.50
N GLU A 66 28.33 9.49 31.58
CA GLU A 66 28.06 8.56 32.67
C GLU A 66 27.27 7.32 32.19
N ASP A 67 26.22 7.51 31.39
CA ASP A 67 25.38 6.45 30.82
C ASP A 67 26.18 5.53 29.86
N LEU A 68 27.19 6.09 29.18
CA LEU A 68 28.09 5.34 28.30
C LEU A 68 29.28 4.69 29.05
N SER A 69 29.36 4.83 30.38
CA SER A 69 30.48 4.36 31.20
C SER A 69 31.85 4.88 30.74
N ILE A 70 31.88 6.10 30.19
CA ILE A 70 33.08 6.79 29.75
C ILE A 70 33.66 7.58 30.95
N ARG A 71 34.99 7.62 31.09
CA ARG A 71 35.69 8.14 32.28
C ARG A 71 35.35 9.62 32.52
N THR A 72 34.91 9.95 33.74
CA THR A 72 34.30 11.25 34.10
C THR A 72 35.29 12.27 34.68
N GLU A 73 36.48 12.42 34.09
CA GLU A 73 37.50 13.39 34.56
C GLU A 73 37.30 14.82 34.00
N GLY A 74 36.12 15.14 33.47
CA GLY A 74 35.76 16.49 33.00
C GLY A 74 36.27 16.86 31.60
N GLU A 75 36.96 15.93 30.93
CA GLU A 75 37.54 16.06 29.60
C GLU A 75 37.17 14.85 28.74
N ALA A 76 37.01 15.03 27.43
CA ALA A 76 36.59 14.00 26.48
C ALA A 76 37.51 13.93 25.26
N ARG A 77 37.80 12.70 24.81
CA ARG A 77 38.51 12.41 23.55
C ARG A 77 37.55 12.41 22.37
N PHE A 78 38.10 12.57 21.16
CA PHE A 78 37.29 12.61 19.95
C PHE A 78 36.39 11.37 19.74
N GLU A 79 36.89 10.17 20.04
CA GLU A 79 36.07 8.95 19.93
C GLU A 79 34.91 8.91 20.93
N GLU A 80 35.09 9.53 22.10
CA GLU A 80 34.07 9.62 23.15
C GLU A 80 33.00 10.64 22.75
N VAL A 81 33.41 11.77 22.14
CA VAL A 81 32.50 12.74 21.53
C VAL A 81 31.66 12.10 20.41
N LEU A 82 32.26 11.25 19.58
CA LEU A 82 31.54 10.48 18.55
C LEU A 82 30.56 9.45 19.16
N ALA A 83 30.95 8.76 20.24
CA ALA A 83 30.07 7.84 20.94
C ALA A 83 28.85 8.56 21.54
N LEU A 84 29.06 9.74 22.11
CA LEU A 84 27.98 10.59 22.61
C LEU A 84 27.09 11.10 21.46
N ALA A 85 27.67 11.59 20.35
CA ALA A 85 26.91 12.02 19.18
C ALA A 85 26.04 10.90 18.61
N LYS A 86 26.56 9.67 18.58
CA LYS A 86 25.79 8.47 18.20
C LYS A 86 24.63 8.23 19.16
N SER A 87 24.88 8.21 20.47
CA SER A 87 23.85 8.03 21.50
C SER A 87 22.76 9.10 21.43
N LEU A 88 23.12 10.36 21.17
CA LEU A 88 22.17 11.46 21.00
C LEU A 88 21.29 11.26 19.77
N ARG A 89 21.88 10.84 18.64
CA ARG A 89 21.16 10.52 17.41
C ARG A 89 20.24 9.31 17.61
N GLU A 90 20.69 8.27 18.31
CA GLU A 90 19.89 7.08 18.69
C GLU A 90 18.75 7.44 19.67
N SER A 91 19.00 8.28 20.67
CA SER A 91 17.98 8.74 21.64
C SER A 91 16.91 9.62 20.99
N HIS A 92 17.28 10.40 19.96
CA HIS A 92 16.30 11.07 19.10
C HIS A 92 15.49 10.09 18.23
N MET A 93 16.05 8.93 17.89
CA MET A 93 15.32 7.84 17.23
C MET A 93 14.38 7.08 18.19
N ASP A 94 14.65 7.01 19.50
CA ASP A 94 13.71 6.39 20.45
C ASP A 94 12.49 7.27 20.77
N LYS A 95 12.54 8.56 20.46
CA LYS A 95 11.37 9.48 20.51
C LYS A 95 10.53 9.48 19.21
N LYS A 96 10.65 8.44 18.35
CA LYS A 96 9.99 8.29 17.03
C LYS A 96 8.44 8.21 17.10
N LYS A 97 7.81 9.34 17.41
CA LYS A 97 6.55 9.79 16.78
C LYS A 97 6.84 11.16 16.19
N VAL A 98 7.20 11.22 14.91
CA VAL A 98 7.33 12.50 14.22
C VAL A 98 5.91 13.04 14.06
N VAL A 99 5.55 13.99 14.92
CA VAL A 99 4.32 14.77 14.83
C VAL A 99 4.53 15.82 13.75
N LEU A 100 4.00 15.56 12.56
CA LEU A 100 3.91 16.60 11.55
C LEU A 100 2.69 17.47 11.86
N GLN A 101 2.93 18.73 12.18
CA GLN A 101 1.88 19.72 12.38
C GLN A 101 1.40 20.18 10.99
N GLY A 102 0.21 19.75 10.59
CA GLY A 102 -0.40 20.16 9.33
C GLY A 102 -0.73 21.66 9.33
N SER A 103 -0.31 22.36 8.28
CA SER A 103 -0.78 23.70 7.97
C SER A 103 -2.26 23.65 7.55
N GLY A 104 -3.18 23.77 8.51
CA GLY A 104 -4.57 24.14 8.23
C GLY A 104 -5.68 23.50 9.09
N THR A 105 -5.46 22.35 9.71
CA THR A 105 -6.46 21.70 10.58
C THR A 105 -5.71 20.89 11.62
N GLY A 106 -5.97 21.09 12.91
CA GLY A 106 -5.20 20.55 14.05
C GLY A 106 -5.21 19.02 14.23
N ILE A 107 -4.94 18.27 13.18
CA ILE A 107 -4.76 16.82 13.15
C ILE A 107 -3.26 16.54 13.03
N THR A 108 -2.73 15.89 14.06
CA THR A 108 -1.35 15.39 14.09
C THR A 108 -1.28 14.04 13.39
N HIS A 109 -0.55 13.95 12.27
CA HIS A 109 -0.29 12.68 11.61
C HIS A 109 1.07 12.13 12.04
N VAL A 110 1.08 10.89 12.56
CA VAL A 110 2.29 10.17 12.96
C VAL A 110 2.71 9.26 11.80
N ILE A 111 3.93 9.45 11.29
CA ILE A 111 4.54 8.55 10.32
C ILE A 111 5.17 7.36 11.05
N ASN A 112 4.87 6.15 10.60
CA ASN A 112 5.58 4.95 11.02
C ASN A 112 6.87 4.82 10.20
N ASN A 113 8.03 4.97 10.84
CA ASN A 113 9.31 4.94 10.14
C ASN A 113 9.67 3.54 9.64
N ASP A 114 9.33 2.47 10.37
CA ASP A 114 9.56 1.10 9.91
C ASP A 114 8.81 0.85 8.60
N GLU A 115 7.57 1.34 8.50
CA GLU A 115 6.78 1.24 7.25
C GLU A 115 7.44 2.02 6.12
N LYS A 116 7.82 3.28 6.37
CA LYS A 116 8.47 4.12 5.37
C LYS A 116 9.76 3.49 4.85
N GLU A 117 10.64 3.06 5.75
CA GLU A 117 11.93 2.45 5.41
C GLU A 117 11.72 1.21 4.52
N GLN A 118 10.81 0.32 4.90
CA GLN A 118 10.54 -0.91 4.18
C GLN A 118 9.81 -0.70 2.84
N PHE A 119 8.97 0.33 2.74
CA PHE A 119 8.35 0.70 1.45
C PHE A 119 9.39 1.34 0.51
N VAL A 120 10.29 2.18 1.03
CA VAL A 120 11.38 2.75 0.21
C VAL A 120 12.33 1.66 -0.28
N GLU A 121 12.69 0.71 0.58
CA GLU A 121 13.51 -0.44 0.20
C GLU A 121 12.84 -1.26 -0.94
N HIS A 122 11.54 -1.51 -0.82
CA HIS A 122 10.77 -2.17 -1.88
C HIS A 122 10.82 -1.39 -3.20
N ILE A 123 10.58 -0.07 -3.17
CA ILE A 123 10.61 0.79 -4.37
C ILE A 123 12.02 0.78 -5.00
N ASN A 124 13.07 0.92 -4.18
CA ASN A 124 14.46 0.84 -4.63
C ASN A 124 14.74 -0.48 -5.35
N MET A 125 14.23 -1.61 -4.83
CA MET A 125 14.43 -2.92 -5.45
C MET A 125 13.71 -3.06 -6.79
N GLN A 126 12.45 -2.61 -6.90
CA GLN A 126 11.63 -2.82 -8.09
C GLN A 126 11.94 -1.81 -9.20
N LEU A 127 12.21 -0.55 -8.85
CA LEU A 127 12.27 0.54 -9.83
C LEU A 127 13.69 0.99 -10.20
N LYS A 128 14.75 0.45 -9.57
CA LYS A 128 16.15 0.83 -9.86
C LYS A 128 16.56 0.74 -11.34
N ASN A 129 15.94 -0.18 -12.08
CA ASN A 129 16.27 -0.44 -13.48
C ASN A 129 15.26 0.20 -14.45
N ASP A 130 14.35 1.07 -13.99
CA ASP A 130 13.38 1.71 -14.87
C ASP A 130 14.10 2.67 -15.85
N PRO A 131 13.79 2.61 -17.16
CA PRO A 131 14.46 3.43 -18.17
C PRO A 131 14.30 4.95 -18.02
N HIS A 132 13.27 5.41 -17.30
CA HIS A 132 12.91 6.83 -17.21
C HIS A 132 13.25 7.44 -15.84
N ILE A 133 13.16 6.65 -14.78
CA ILE A 133 13.38 7.12 -13.40
C ILE A 133 14.50 6.38 -12.65
N GLY A 134 15.22 5.46 -13.31
CA GLY A 134 16.32 4.70 -12.71
C GLY A 134 17.39 5.56 -12.04
N ASP A 135 17.71 6.72 -12.63
CA ASP A 135 18.71 7.67 -12.12
C ASP A 135 18.34 8.30 -10.76
N ARG A 136 17.10 8.11 -10.27
CA ARG A 136 16.64 8.59 -8.95
C ARG A 136 16.95 7.62 -7.82
N PHE A 137 17.38 6.40 -8.14
CA PHE A 137 17.56 5.34 -7.17
C PHE A 137 19.05 5.08 -6.89
N PRO A 138 19.41 4.67 -5.65
CA PRO A 138 18.51 4.43 -4.52
C PRO A 138 18.08 5.72 -3.81
N ILE A 139 16.83 5.74 -3.34
CA ILE A 139 16.32 6.75 -2.40
C ILE A 139 16.73 6.31 -0.98
N ASP A 140 17.30 7.21 -0.19
CA ASP A 140 17.72 6.92 1.19
C ASP A 140 16.50 6.64 2.09
N GLU A 141 16.36 5.40 2.54
CA GLU A 141 15.26 4.92 3.38
C GLU A 141 15.15 5.63 4.73
N TYR A 142 16.22 6.23 5.24
CA TYR A 142 16.22 6.92 6.53
C TYR A 142 15.77 8.37 6.44
N THR A 143 15.74 8.95 5.23
CA THR A 143 15.32 10.33 4.98
C THR A 143 13.81 10.46 4.70
N MET A 144 13.34 11.70 4.59
CA MET A 144 11.97 12.01 4.13
C MET A 144 11.91 12.24 2.61
N ASP A 145 13.00 11.96 1.88
CA ASP A 145 13.17 12.31 0.48
C ASP A 145 12.16 11.60 -0.42
N ILE A 146 11.70 10.40 -0.04
CA ILE A 146 10.66 9.66 -0.77
C ILE A 146 9.41 10.50 -1.01
N PHE A 147 9.04 11.40 -0.09
CA PHE A 147 7.87 12.25 -0.25
C PHE A 147 8.08 13.36 -1.28
N GLU A 148 9.30 13.89 -1.38
CA GLU A 148 9.69 14.85 -2.42
C GLU A 148 9.76 14.16 -3.79
N GLN A 149 10.36 12.98 -3.85
CA GLN A 149 10.55 12.20 -5.07
C GLN A 149 9.21 11.71 -5.68
N CYS A 150 8.17 11.56 -4.85
CA CYS A 150 6.83 11.18 -5.29
C CYS A 150 5.99 12.35 -5.85
N LYS A 151 6.39 13.62 -5.66
CA LYS A 151 5.54 14.79 -5.98
C LYS A 151 5.13 14.88 -7.44
N ASP A 152 6.01 14.46 -8.34
CA ASP A 152 5.79 14.54 -9.79
C ASP A 152 4.99 13.37 -10.38
N GLY A 153 4.56 12.46 -9.51
CA GLY A 153 3.72 11.31 -9.85
C GLY A 153 4.45 10.15 -10.51
N LEU A 154 5.72 10.30 -10.93
CA LEU A 154 6.38 9.28 -11.75
C LEU A 154 6.68 8.00 -10.97
N ILE A 155 7.19 8.11 -9.73
CA ILE A 155 7.44 6.94 -8.87
C ILE A 155 6.12 6.19 -8.60
N LEU A 156 5.06 6.92 -8.28
CA LEU A 156 3.74 6.33 -8.02
C LEU A 156 3.18 5.64 -9.26
N SER A 157 3.27 6.27 -10.44
CA SER A 157 2.85 5.66 -11.70
C SER A 157 3.62 4.37 -12.02
N LYS A 158 4.93 4.37 -11.82
CA LYS A 158 5.77 3.20 -12.06
C LYS A 158 5.50 2.08 -11.07
N LEU A 159 5.28 2.41 -9.80
CA LEU A 159 4.89 1.44 -8.78
C LEU A 159 3.51 0.83 -9.06
N ILE A 160 2.56 1.59 -9.60
CA ILE A 160 1.26 1.07 -10.04
C ILE A 160 1.44 0.00 -11.13
N ASN A 161 2.30 0.27 -12.12
CA ASN A 161 2.59 -0.69 -13.19
C ASN A 161 3.39 -1.91 -12.71
N ASP A 162 4.24 -1.77 -11.69
CA ASP A 162 4.90 -2.90 -11.04
C ASP A 162 3.88 -3.82 -10.33
N SER A 163 2.94 -3.22 -9.59
CA SER A 163 1.89 -3.96 -8.89
C SER A 163 0.87 -4.58 -9.83
N VAL A 164 0.43 -3.85 -10.86
CA VAL A 164 -0.54 -4.30 -11.86
C VAL A 164 -0.05 -3.85 -13.24
N PRO A 165 0.62 -4.75 -14.00
CA PRO A 165 1.15 -4.44 -15.32
C PRO A 165 0.09 -3.87 -16.28
N ASP A 166 0.55 -3.01 -17.19
CA ASP A 166 -0.26 -2.37 -18.24
C ASP A 166 -1.43 -1.48 -17.75
N THR A 167 -1.42 -1.06 -16.47
CA THR A 167 -2.44 -0.14 -15.93
C THR A 167 -2.27 1.27 -16.50
N ILE A 168 -1.04 1.76 -16.57
CA ILE A 168 -0.68 3.09 -17.08
C ILE A 168 0.18 2.91 -18.33
N ASP A 169 -0.25 3.50 -19.44
CA ASP A 169 0.60 3.64 -20.61
C ASP A 169 1.64 4.74 -20.35
N ASP A 170 2.91 4.37 -20.21
CA ASP A 170 4.02 5.29 -19.94
C ASP A 170 4.04 6.52 -20.86
N ARG A 171 3.53 6.42 -22.10
CA ARG A 171 3.52 7.51 -23.08
C ARG A 171 2.64 8.69 -22.68
N VAL A 172 1.70 8.49 -21.75
CA VAL A 172 0.81 9.56 -21.26
C VAL A 172 1.45 10.39 -20.15
N LEU A 173 2.58 9.94 -19.60
CA LEU A 173 3.26 10.60 -18.50
C LEU A 173 4.20 11.70 -19.02
N ASN A 174 4.22 12.81 -18.28
CA ASN A 174 5.17 13.89 -18.51
C ASN A 174 6.50 13.58 -17.81
N TYR A 175 7.59 13.58 -18.57
CA TYR A 175 8.95 13.37 -18.07
C TYR A 175 9.78 14.67 -18.11
N PRO A 176 10.69 14.89 -17.14
CA PRO A 176 11.69 15.96 -17.21
C PRO A 176 12.46 15.91 -18.54
N LYS A 177 12.68 17.08 -19.16
CA LYS A 177 13.43 17.20 -20.43
C LYS A 177 14.60 18.15 -20.24
N ASN A 178 15.76 17.78 -20.80
CA ASN A 178 16.98 18.60 -20.78
C ASN A 178 17.40 19.06 -19.37
N GLY A 179 17.26 18.18 -18.37
CA GLY A 179 17.60 18.47 -16.97
C GLY A 179 16.68 19.49 -16.28
N LYS A 180 15.58 19.92 -16.91
CA LYS A 180 14.61 20.83 -16.29
C LYS A 180 13.53 20.04 -15.55
N PRO A 181 13.20 20.41 -14.30
CA PRO A 181 12.11 19.78 -13.56
C PRO A 181 10.77 20.07 -14.25
N LEU A 182 9.78 19.22 -13.96
CA LEU A 182 8.42 19.42 -14.45
C LEU A 182 7.83 20.70 -13.87
N ASN A 183 6.99 21.38 -14.66
CA ASN A 183 6.20 22.49 -14.16
C ASN A 183 4.98 21.97 -13.37
N GLN A 184 4.33 22.86 -12.60
CA GLN A 184 3.19 22.48 -11.76
C GLN A 184 2.02 21.87 -12.55
N PHE A 185 1.83 22.29 -13.80
CA PHE A 185 0.76 21.78 -14.65
C PHE A 185 1.02 20.31 -15.03
N HIS A 186 2.22 19.98 -15.52
CA HIS A 186 2.62 18.61 -15.84
C HIS A 186 2.62 17.70 -14.61
N ILE A 187 3.04 18.22 -13.44
CA ILE A 187 2.95 17.48 -12.16
C ILE A 187 1.49 17.14 -11.84
N THR A 188 0.59 18.11 -12.00
CA THR A 188 -0.85 17.90 -11.76
C THR A 188 -1.44 16.88 -12.74
N GLU A 189 -1.05 16.92 -14.02
CA GLU A 189 -1.46 15.93 -15.02
C GLU A 189 -1.00 14.51 -14.65
N ASN A 190 0.28 14.33 -14.29
CA ASN A 190 0.80 13.04 -13.84
C ASN A 190 0.05 12.53 -12.59
N ASN A 191 -0.15 13.40 -11.59
CA ASN A 191 -0.85 13.02 -10.36
C ASN A 191 -2.32 12.69 -10.59
N ASN A 192 -2.99 13.30 -11.58
CA ASN A 192 -4.34 12.89 -11.99
C ASN A 192 -4.33 11.48 -12.60
N VAL A 193 -3.31 11.14 -13.41
CA VAL A 193 -3.13 9.78 -13.94
C VAL A 193 -2.93 8.79 -12.78
N VAL A 194 -2.07 9.11 -11.81
CA VAL A 194 -1.86 8.29 -10.60
C VAL A 194 -3.17 8.02 -9.87
N ILE A 195 -3.95 9.06 -9.54
CA ILE A 195 -5.18 8.92 -8.75
C ILE A 195 -6.23 8.08 -9.50
N ASN A 196 -6.42 8.32 -10.79
CA ASN A 196 -7.39 7.57 -11.58
C ASN A 196 -6.97 6.11 -11.75
N SER A 197 -5.67 5.86 -11.90
CA SER A 197 -5.13 4.50 -12.02
C SER A 197 -5.22 3.75 -10.69
N CYS A 198 -4.92 4.41 -9.57
CA CYS A 198 -5.16 3.88 -8.22
C CYS A 198 -6.62 3.47 -8.02
N LYS A 199 -7.59 4.30 -8.45
CA LYS A 199 -9.02 3.91 -8.42
C LYS A 199 -9.28 2.66 -9.25
N ALA A 200 -8.70 2.58 -10.45
CA ALA A 200 -8.89 1.47 -11.36
C ALA A 200 -8.31 0.15 -10.84
N ILE A 201 -7.25 0.17 -10.03
CA ILE A 201 -6.68 -1.04 -9.41
C ILE A 201 -7.30 -1.39 -8.05
N GLY A 202 -8.16 -0.52 -7.51
CA GLY A 202 -8.90 -0.76 -6.27
C GLY A 202 -8.35 -0.08 -5.02
N CYS A 203 -7.47 0.91 -5.15
CA CYS A 203 -7.09 1.76 -4.03
C CYS A 203 -8.25 2.67 -3.61
N ASN A 204 -8.40 2.88 -2.30
CA ASN A 204 -9.27 3.90 -1.74
C ASN A 204 -8.53 5.25 -1.70
N VAL A 205 -8.88 6.14 -2.64
CA VAL A 205 -8.28 7.47 -2.81
C VAL A 205 -9.29 8.61 -2.69
N VAL A 206 -10.44 8.38 -2.03
CA VAL A 206 -11.54 9.37 -1.93
C VAL A 206 -11.08 10.70 -1.34
N ASN A 207 -10.10 10.67 -0.44
CA ASN A 207 -9.56 11.84 0.25
C ASN A 207 -8.16 12.24 -0.24
N ILE A 208 -7.76 11.85 -1.46
CA ILE A 208 -6.44 12.17 -2.03
C ILE A 208 -6.64 12.86 -3.38
N GLY A 209 -6.31 14.15 -3.44
CA GLY A 209 -6.29 14.96 -4.66
C GLY A 209 -4.89 15.07 -5.28
N SER A 210 -4.81 15.52 -6.53
CA SER A 210 -3.53 15.69 -7.23
C SER A 210 -2.67 16.79 -6.61
N VAL A 211 -3.30 17.76 -5.95
CA VAL A 211 -2.63 18.80 -5.15
C VAL A 211 -1.97 18.20 -3.92
N ASP A 212 -2.62 17.27 -3.22
CA ASP A 212 -2.06 16.61 -2.03
C ASP A 212 -0.77 15.85 -2.35
N LEU A 213 -0.75 15.18 -3.50
CA LEU A 213 0.43 14.48 -4.01
C LEU A 213 1.52 15.46 -4.43
N ALA A 214 1.16 16.52 -5.15
CA ALA A 214 2.12 17.56 -5.59
C ALA A 214 2.74 18.32 -4.42
N GLU A 215 2.02 18.48 -3.31
CA GLU A 215 2.52 19.07 -2.06
C GLU A 215 3.43 18.11 -1.28
N GLY A 216 3.45 16.81 -1.60
CA GLY A 216 4.29 15.83 -0.93
C GLY A 216 3.74 15.42 0.44
N ARG A 217 2.42 15.42 0.66
CA ARG A 217 1.82 15.17 1.99
C ARG A 217 2.17 13.77 2.50
N PRO A 218 3.00 13.63 3.56
CA PRO A 218 3.63 12.34 3.86
C PRO A 218 2.67 11.22 4.22
N HIS A 219 1.64 11.50 5.03
CA HIS A 219 0.68 10.48 5.47
C HIS A 219 -0.18 9.95 4.32
N LEU A 220 -0.51 10.79 3.33
CA LEU A 220 -1.28 10.39 2.15
C LEU A 220 -0.43 9.58 1.19
N ILE A 221 0.81 10.03 0.92
CA ILE A 221 1.75 9.30 0.06
C ILE A 221 2.09 7.94 0.68
N LEU A 222 2.43 7.88 1.96
CA LEU A 222 2.74 6.62 2.63
C LEU A 222 1.55 5.66 2.64
N GLY A 223 0.34 6.17 2.89
CA GLY A 223 -0.89 5.39 2.80
C GLY A 223 -1.17 4.87 1.39
N LEU A 224 -0.89 5.67 0.36
CA LEU A 224 -1.06 5.29 -1.04
C LEU A 224 -0.02 4.26 -1.48
N LEU A 225 1.26 4.46 -1.13
CA LEU A 225 2.34 3.49 -1.36
C LEU A 225 1.97 2.13 -0.79
N TRP A 226 1.51 2.08 0.46
CA TRP A 226 1.05 0.84 1.08
C TRP A 226 -0.07 0.17 0.28
N GLN A 227 -1.09 0.92 -0.14
CA GLN A 227 -2.22 0.36 -0.90
C GLN A 227 -1.75 -0.23 -2.23
N ILE A 228 -0.87 0.46 -2.96
CA ILE A 228 -0.31 -0.03 -4.23
C ILE A 228 0.52 -1.30 -4.00
N ILE A 229 1.42 -1.30 -3.03
CA ILE A 229 2.26 -2.47 -2.69
C ILE A 229 1.39 -3.66 -2.28
N LYS A 230 0.38 -3.42 -1.42
CA LYS A 230 -0.57 -4.45 -0.99
C LYS A 230 -1.30 -5.08 -2.17
N ILE A 231 -1.75 -4.29 -3.14
CA ILE A 231 -2.39 -4.80 -4.36
C ILE A 231 -1.43 -5.68 -5.15
N GLY A 232 -0.17 -5.26 -5.35
CA GLY A 232 0.82 -6.05 -6.09
C GLY A 232 1.17 -7.38 -5.41
N LEU A 233 1.28 -7.37 -4.08
CA LEU A 233 1.48 -8.59 -3.29
C LEU A 233 0.26 -9.52 -3.34
N SER A 234 -0.95 -8.96 -3.28
CA SER A 234 -2.22 -9.68 -3.34
C SER A 234 -2.52 -10.24 -4.73
N ALA A 235 -2.15 -9.54 -5.81
CA ALA A 235 -2.47 -9.94 -7.18
C ALA A 235 -1.82 -11.27 -7.59
N LYS A 236 -0.72 -11.65 -6.91
CA LYS A 236 -0.05 -12.93 -7.11
C LYS A 236 -0.73 -14.07 -6.35
N ILE A 237 -1.52 -13.76 -5.32
CA ILE A 237 -2.22 -14.73 -4.47
C ILE A 237 -3.63 -14.94 -5.03
N ASP A 238 -3.68 -15.55 -6.20
CA ASP A 238 -4.91 -15.81 -6.94
C ASP A 238 -4.96 -17.29 -7.34
N ILE A 239 -6.14 -17.91 -7.33
CA ILE A 239 -6.28 -19.33 -7.64
C ILE A 239 -5.94 -19.68 -9.09
N ALA A 240 -6.04 -18.72 -10.01
CA ALA A 240 -5.58 -18.90 -11.38
C ALA A 240 -4.04 -18.99 -11.48
N VAL A 241 -3.33 -18.38 -10.53
CA VAL A 241 -1.86 -18.42 -10.43
C VAL A 241 -1.40 -19.59 -9.57
N HIS A 242 -2.11 -19.83 -8.45
CA HIS A 242 -1.84 -20.88 -7.47
C HIS A 242 -3.08 -21.78 -7.29
N PRO A 243 -3.33 -22.74 -8.20
CA PRO A 243 -4.41 -23.72 -8.07
C PRO A 243 -4.42 -24.45 -6.73
N GLU A 244 -3.24 -24.68 -6.17
CA GLU A 244 -3.03 -25.32 -4.87
C GLU A 244 -3.73 -24.61 -3.69
N LEU A 245 -4.12 -23.34 -3.85
CA LEU A 245 -4.96 -22.62 -2.88
C LEU A 245 -6.25 -23.36 -2.55
N PHE A 246 -6.74 -24.23 -3.44
CA PHE A 246 -7.87 -25.12 -3.20
C PHE A 246 -7.68 -25.99 -1.93
N ARG A 247 -6.44 -26.29 -1.52
CA ARG A 247 -6.14 -27.00 -0.25
C ARG A 247 -6.51 -26.22 1.01
N LEU A 248 -6.76 -24.91 0.90
CA LEU A 248 -7.10 -24.04 2.03
C LEU A 248 -8.61 -23.96 2.28
N LEU A 249 -9.41 -24.66 1.48
CA LEU A 249 -10.85 -24.78 1.70
C LEU A 249 -11.14 -25.50 3.03
N GLN A 250 -12.08 -24.94 3.77
CA GLN A 250 -12.55 -25.54 5.02
C GLN A 250 -13.73 -26.48 4.76
N ASP A 251 -13.99 -27.37 5.71
CA ASP A 251 -15.08 -28.34 5.59
C ASP A 251 -16.44 -27.65 5.37
N GLY A 252 -17.08 -27.93 4.24
CA GLY A 252 -18.38 -27.37 3.86
C GLY A 252 -18.32 -25.96 3.24
N GLU A 253 -17.14 -25.42 3.00
CA GLU A 253 -16.95 -24.14 2.30
C GLU A 253 -16.84 -24.34 0.79
N SER A 254 -17.47 -23.46 0.01
CA SER A 254 -17.32 -23.47 -1.45
C SER A 254 -16.10 -22.65 -1.90
N LEU A 255 -15.64 -22.89 -3.12
CA LEU A 255 -14.54 -22.11 -3.69
C LEU A 255 -14.89 -20.63 -3.84
N ASP A 256 -16.13 -20.34 -4.22
CA ASP A 256 -16.66 -18.97 -4.28
C ASP A 256 -16.58 -18.28 -2.91
N ASP A 257 -16.87 -18.98 -1.82
CA ASP A 257 -16.80 -18.39 -0.47
C ASP A 257 -15.37 -18.06 -0.06
N MET A 258 -14.40 -18.93 -0.41
CA MET A 258 -12.99 -18.68 -0.13
C MET A 258 -12.46 -17.49 -0.92
N LEU A 259 -12.83 -17.34 -2.18
CA LEU A 259 -12.35 -16.25 -3.04
C LEU A 259 -12.95 -14.88 -2.67
N LYS A 260 -14.03 -14.85 -1.90
CA LYS A 260 -14.57 -13.61 -1.30
C LYS A 260 -13.74 -13.11 -0.13
N LEU A 261 -12.85 -13.93 0.42
CA LEU A 261 -12.05 -13.55 1.57
C LEU A 261 -11.00 -12.50 1.19
N PRO A 262 -10.75 -11.51 2.06
CA PRO A 262 -9.57 -10.67 1.92
C PRO A 262 -8.31 -11.52 1.87
N THR A 263 -7.32 -11.12 1.07
CA THR A 263 -6.04 -11.85 0.93
C THR A 263 -5.38 -12.16 2.28
N GLU A 264 -5.52 -11.26 3.26
CA GLU A 264 -5.00 -11.47 4.61
C GLU A 264 -5.57 -12.74 5.27
N GLN A 265 -6.86 -13.02 5.08
CA GLN A 265 -7.50 -14.22 5.61
C GLN A 265 -7.05 -15.48 4.86
N ILE A 266 -6.83 -15.39 3.54
CA ILE A 266 -6.26 -16.49 2.74
C ILE A 266 -4.85 -16.83 3.25
N LEU A 267 -4.01 -15.81 3.49
CA LEU A 267 -2.67 -15.98 4.04
C LEU A 267 -2.68 -16.55 5.47
N ILE A 268 -3.62 -16.13 6.31
CA ILE A 268 -3.79 -16.70 7.65
C ILE A 268 -4.19 -18.18 7.57
N ARG A 269 -5.07 -18.56 6.63
CA ARG A 269 -5.43 -19.98 6.41
C ARG A 269 -4.24 -20.79 5.92
N TRP A 270 -3.47 -20.25 4.99
CA TRP A 270 -2.22 -20.84 4.52
C TRP A 270 -1.23 -21.06 5.66
N MET A 271 -1.01 -20.06 6.51
CA MET A 271 -0.11 -20.20 7.64
C MET A 271 -0.62 -21.27 8.62
N ASN A 272 -1.93 -21.28 8.91
CA ASN A 272 -2.53 -22.30 9.77
C ASN A 272 -2.51 -23.71 9.16
N TYR A 273 -2.55 -23.85 7.83
CA TYR A 273 -2.38 -25.14 7.16
C TYR A 273 -1.04 -25.77 7.54
N HIS A 274 0.05 -25.00 7.45
CA HIS A 274 1.39 -25.45 7.84
C HIS A 274 1.54 -25.60 9.35
N LEU A 275 1.00 -24.67 10.14
CA LEU A 275 1.12 -24.72 11.61
C LEU A 275 0.37 -25.90 12.23
N LYS A 276 -0.71 -26.39 11.62
CA LYS A 276 -1.45 -27.58 12.07
C LYS A 276 -0.60 -28.86 12.00
N GLU A 277 0.27 -28.96 11.01
CA GLU A 277 1.21 -30.08 10.84
C GLU A 277 2.48 -29.93 11.71
N SER A 278 2.60 -28.82 12.45
CA SER A 278 3.73 -28.51 13.33
C SER A 278 3.40 -28.74 14.80
N ALA A 279 4.44 -28.74 15.66
CA ALA A 279 4.27 -28.78 17.11
C ALA A 279 3.76 -27.47 17.74
N TYR A 280 3.48 -26.42 16.95
CA TYR A 280 3.00 -25.13 17.47
C TYR A 280 1.63 -25.24 18.17
N GLY A 281 0.70 -26.01 17.57
CA GLY A 281 -0.57 -26.40 18.19
C GLY A 281 -1.58 -25.27 18.47
N LYS A 282 -1.32 -24.03 18.01
CA LYS A 282 -2.21 -22.87 18.20
C LYS A 282 -2.59 -22.26 16.85
N PRO A 283 -3.88 -21.89 16.63
CA PRO A 283 -4.27 -21.16 15.45
C PRO A 283 -3.85 -19.69 15.56
N VAL A 284 -3.41 -19.12 14.44
CA VAL A 284 -3.21 -17.68 14.29
C VAL A 284 -4.45 -17.07 13.65
N ASN A 285 -4.94 -15.94 14.18
CA ASN A 285 -6.16 -15.28 13.71
C ASN A 285 -5.92 -13.86 13.18
N ASN A 286 -4.72 -13.32 13.37
CA ASN A 286 -4.32 -12.00 12.88
C ASN A 286 -2.82 -11.97 12.60
N LEU A 287 -2.40 -11.08 11.72
CA LEU A 287 -0.98 -10.84 11.43
C LEU A 287 -0.41 -9.73 12.31
N SER A 288 -0.74 -9.70 13.60
CA SER A 288 -0.23 -8.71 14.56
C SER A 288 0.09 -9.33 15.92
N SER A 289 -0.88 -9.38 16.84
CA SER A 289 -0.65 -9.84 18.21
C SER A 289 -0.31 -11.33 18.31
N ASP A 290 -0.81 -12.14 17.40
CA ASP A 290 -0.67 -13.61 17.47
C ASP A 290 0.71 -14.09 17.01
N ILE A 291 1.46 -13.23 16.30
CA ILE A 291 2.74 -13.57 15.68
C ILE A 291 3.92 -12.76 16.24
N LYS A 292 3.66 -11.70 17.04
CA LYS A 292 4.69 -10.77 17.52
C LYS A 292 5.76 -11.40 18.40
N ASP A 293 5.50 -12.59 18.93
CA ASP A 293 6.49 -13.34 19.70
C ASP A 293 7.50 -14.08 18.81
N GLY A 294 7.27 -14.20 17.50
CA GLY A 294 8.14 -14.91 16.56
C GLY A 294 8.04 -16.44 16.63
N CYS A 295 7.25 -17.00 17.55
CA CYS A 295 7.11 -18.45 17.69
C CYS A 295 6.40 -19.05 16.47
N ALA A 296 5.28 -18.44 16.05
CA ALA A 296 4.53 -18.89 14.87
C ALA A 296 5.41 -18.88 13.62
N TYR A 297 6.19 -17.82 13.39
CA TYR A 297 7.12 -17.75 12.26
C TYR A 297 8.23 -18.78 12.32
N THR A 298 8.75 -19.08 13.51
CA THR A 298 9.80 -20.09 13.67
C THR A 298 9.30 -21.46 13.20
N TYR A 299 8.09 -21.85 13.62
CA TYR A 299 7.47 -23.10 13.17
C TYR A 299 7.10 -23.07 11.70
N LEU A 300 6.54 -21.95 11.20
CA LEU A 300 6.20 -21.80 9.79
C LEU A 300 7.43 -21.98 8.90
N LEU A 301 8.51 -21.23 9.14
CA LEU A 301 9.74 -21.31 8.35
C LEU A 301 10.34 -22.72 8.39
N ASN A 302 10.33 -23.37 9.55
CA ASN A 302 10.77 -24.76 9.68
C ASN A 302 9.87 -25.76 8.92
N GLN A 303 8.56 -25.51 8.81
CA GLN A 303 7.68 -26.34 7.99
C GLN A 303 7.90 -26.14 6.49
N LEU A 304 8.20 -24.90 6.06
CA LEU A 304 8.47 -24.61 4.66
C LEU A 304 9.78 -25.22 4.18
N ASP A 305 10.83 -25.16 5.02
CA ASP A 305 12.12 -25.80 4.75
C ASP A 305 12.79 -26.22 6.08
N PRO A 306 12.61 -27.49 6.50
CA PRO A 306 13.20 -28.00 7.73
C PRO A 306 14.74 -28.05 7.70
N ASP A 307 15.35 -28.14 6.52
CA ASP A 307 16.79 -28.30 6.36
C ASP A 307 17.53 -26.96 6.57
N GLN A 308 16.93 -25.86 6.12
CA GLN A 308 17.51 -24.51 6.26
C GLN A 308 17.07 -23.79 7.54
N CYS A 309 15.80 -23.97 7.94
CA CYS A 309 15.17 -23.18 8.99
C CYS A 309 15.04 -23.99 10.29
N SER A 310 15.96 -23.77 11.23
CA SER A 310 15.94 -24.49 12.51
C SER A 310 14.93 -23.92 13.51
N LEU A 311 14.48 -24.76 14.46
CA LEU A 311 13.66 -24.36 15.61
C LEU A 311 14.46 -23.72 16.76
N ALA A 312 15.76 -23.46 16.59
CA ALA A 312 16.61 -22.83 17.61
C ALA A 312 16.06 -21.51 18.19
N PRO A 313 15.37 -20.61 17.43
CA PRO A 313 14.83 -19.38 17.97
C PRO A 313 13.85 -19.58 19.14
N LEU A 314 13.18 -20.73 19.25
CA LEU A 314 12.23 -21.02 20.34
C LEU A 314 12.90 -21.05 21.72
N ASN A 315 14.21 -21.30 21.79
CA ASN A 315 14.95 -21.35 23.05
C ASN A 315 15.47 -19.97 23.50
N GLU A 316 15.44 -18.96 22.61
CA GLU A 316 15.92 -17.62 22.91
C GLU A 316 14.88 -16.85 23.74
N GLN A 317 15.36 -16.29 24.86
CA GLN A 317 14.53 -15.58 25.84
C GLN A 317 14.41 -14.09 25.49
N ASN A 318 15.40 -13.51 24.83
CA ASN A 318 15.38 -12.13 24.40
C ASN A 318 14.50 -11.98 23.14
N PRO A 319 13.38 -11.23 23.19
CA PRO A 319 12.46 -11.11 22.06
C PRO A 319 13.11 -10.52 20.80
N HIS A 320 14.02 -9.55 20.96
CA HIS A 320 14.73 -8.92 19.84
C HIS A 320 15.69 -9.89 19.16
N LYS A 321 16.48 -10.65 19.95
CA LYS A 321 17.36 -11.68 19.39
C LYS A 321 16.56 -12.79 18.70
N ARG A 322 15.45 -13.21 19.31
CA ARG A 322 14.58 -14.22 18.70
C ARG A 322 13.99 -13.74 17.37
N ALA A 323 13.51 -12.50 17.32
CA ALA A 323 13.01 -11.89 16.11
C ALA A 323 14.08 -11.80 15.01
N GLU A 324 15.32 -11.44 15.36
CA GLU A 324 16.46 -11.46 14.43
C GLU A 324 16.72 -12.87 13.89
N MET A 325 16.79 -13.89 14.76
CA MET A 325 17.00 -15.28 14.34
C MET A 325 15.87 -15.81 13.43
N VAL A 326 14.63 -15.34 13.61
CA VAL A 326 13.52 -15.64 12.70
C VAL A 326 13.77 -15.05 11.31
N LEU A 327 14.22 -13.80 11.25
CA LEU A 327 14.54 -13.14 9.98
C LEU A 327 15.79 -13.73 9.31
N ASP A 328 16.78 -14.16 10.07
CA ASP A 328 17.94 -14.90 9.57
C ASP A 328 17.52 -16.24 8.92
N ASN A 329 16.54 -16.93 9.52
CA ASN A 329 15.96 -18.13 8.90
C ASN A 329 15.22 -17.77 7.60
N ALA A 330 14.50 -16.66 7.55
CA ALA A 330 13.82 -16.20 6.33
C ALA A 330 14.82 -15.77 5.23
N GLU A 331 15.98 -15.25 5.61
CA GLU A 331 17.04 -14.86 4.68
C GLU A 331 17.62 -16.05 3.92
N LYS A 332 17.74 -17.20 4.57
CA LYS A 332 18.18 -18.46 3.93
C LYS A 332 17.23 -18.89 2.81
N LEU A 333 15.95 -18.54 2.91
CA LEU A 333 14.94 -18.77 1.87
C LEU A 333 14.86 -17.62 0.85
N GLY A 334 15.73 -16.60 0.94
CA GLY A 334 15.65 -15.39 0.12
C GLY A 334 14.42 -14.52 0.41
N CYS A 335 13.81 -14.68 1.58
CA CYS A 335 12.51 -14.11 1.94
C CYS A 335 12.57 -13.01 3.02
N ARG A 336 13.77 -12.59 3.46
CA ARG A 336 13.95 -11.46 4.39
C ARG A 336 13.65 -10.13 3.69
N LYS A 337 12.36 -9.80 3.59
CA LYS A 337 11.83 -8.56 3.01
C LYS A 337 10.71 -8.01 3.87
N TYR A 338 10.54 -6.69 3.90
CA TYR A 338 9.46 -5.95 4.57
C TYR A 338 9.46 -5.96 6.10
N LEU A 339 9.92 -7.02 6.76
CA LEU A 339 9.80 -7.17 8.21
C LEU A 339 11.15 -6.98 8.91
N THR A 340 11.16 -6.11 9.92
CA THR A 340 12.30 -5.89 10.83
C THR A 340 12.00 -6.51 12.21
N PRO A 341 13.03 -6.75 13.05
CA PRO A 341 12.80 -7.29 14.40
C PRO A 341 11.87 -6.43 15.24
N ASN A 342 12.03 -5.11 15.16
CA ASN A 342 11.19 -4.15 15.87
C ASN A 342 9.75 -4.19 15.36
N ALA A 343 9.55 -4.21 14.03
CA ALA A 343 8.22 -4.32 13.44
C ALA A 343 7.50 -5.62 13.82
N LEU A 344 8.24 -6.74 13.92
CA LEU A 344 7.72 -8.01 14.40
C LEU A 344 7.24 -7.91 15.84
N ILE A 345 8.09 -7.44 16.75
CA ILE A 345 7.78 -7.35 18.19
C ILE A 345 6.64 -6.38 18.47
N ASN A 346 6.59 -5.28 17.72
CA ASN A 346 5.52 -4.29 17.79
C ASN A 346 4.22 -4.77 17.15
N GLY A 347 4.23 -5.91 16.45
CA GLY A 347 3.05 -6.48 15.80
C GLY A 347 2.52 -5.61 14.66
N ASN A 348 3.42 -5.01 13.86
CA ASN A 348 3.02 -4.17 12.73
C ASN A 348 2.27 -5.00 11.68
N SER A 349 0.95 -4.81 11.57
CA SER A 349 0.11 -5.65 10.70
C SER A 349 0.45 -5.54 9.21
N LYS A 350 0.87 -4.36 8.74
CA LYS A 350 1.20 -4.15 7.33
C LYS A 350 2.49 -4.86 6.94
N LEU A 351 3.54 -4.70 7.74
CA LEU A 351 4.83 -5.32 7.46
C LEU A 351 4.79 -6.83 7.63
N ASN A 352 4.03 -7.33 8.61
CA ASN A 352 3.78 -8.76 8.75
C ASN A 352 2.95 -9.32 7.59
N PHE A 353 1.90 -8.63 7.14
CA PHE A 353 1.18 -9.01 5.92
C PHE A 353 2.13 -9.11 4.72
N ALA A 354 2.98 -8.10 4.53
CA ALA A 354 3.87 -8.06 3.38
C ALA A 354 4.92 -9.19 3.43
N PHE A 355 5.47 -9.49 4.60
CA PHE A 355 6.38 -10.61 4.82
C PHE A 355 5.71 -11.96 4.55
N VAL A 356 4.52 -12.19 5.10
CA VAL A 356 3.76 -13.43 4.88
C VAL A 356 3.36 -13.59 3.41
N ALA A 357 2.93 -12.51 2.75
CA ALA A 357 2.61 -12.53 1.33
C ALA A 357 3.84 -12.84 0.46
N ASN A 358 5.01 -12.27 0.79
CA ASN A 358 6.27 -12.58 0.10
C ASN A 358 6.69 -14.04 0.29
N LEU A 359 6.52 -14.58 1.50
CA LEU A 359 6.81 -15.97 1.81
C LEU A 359 5.90 -16.92 1.04
N PHE A 360 4.58 -16.62 0.97
CA PHE A 360 3.64 -17.38 0.15
C PHE A 360 4.02 -17.33 -1.33
N ASN A 361 4.27 -16.14 -1.89
CA ASN A 361 4.57 -15.96 -3.31
C ASN A 361 5.85 -16.66 -3.78
N THR A 362 6.73 -17.04 -2.86
CA THR A 362 8.01 -17.71 -3.14
C THR A 362 7.99 -19.18 -2.75
N HIS A 363 7.32 -19.52 -1.64
CA HIS A 363 7.26 -20.86 -1.06
C HIS A 363 5.82 -21.19 -0.61
N PRO A 364 4.84 -21.38 -1.52
CA PRO A 364 3.49 -21.80 -1.12
C PRO A 364 3.50 -23.14 -0.38
N CYS A 365 4.33 -24.08 -0.83
CA CYS A 365 4.52 -25.41 -0.25
C CYS A 365 3.22 -26.20 0.01
N LEU A 366 2.16 -25.93 -0.75
CA LEU A 366 0.91 -26.69 -0.66
C LEU A 366 0.99 -27.95 -1.52
N ALA A 367 0.34 -29.01 -1.07
CA ALA A 367 0.29 -30.26 -1.82
C ALA A 367 -0.41 -30.06 -3.17
N PRO A 368 0.12 -30.61 -4.28
CA PRO A 368 -0.50 -30.50 -5.59
C PRO A 368 -1.92 -31.12 -5.57
N LEU A 369 -2.77 -30.64 -6.48
CA LEU A 369 -4.10 -31.20 -6.70
C LEU A 369 -4.03 -32.54 -7.43
N SER A 370 -4.99 -33.42 -7.15
CA SER A 370 -5.20 -34.60 -8.00
C SER A 370 -5.73 -34.17 -9.38
N ASP A 371 -5.65 -35.07 -10.37
CA ASP A 371 -6.16 -34.78 -11.71
C ASP A 371 -7.68 -34.51 -11.69
N GLU A 372 -8.44 -35.19 -10.81
CA GLU A 372 -9.88 -34.94 -10.66
C GLU A 372 -10.17 -33.58 -10.03
N GLU A 373 -9.44 -33.18 -8.97
CA GLU A 373 -9.60 -31.88 -8.32
C GLU A 373 -9.24 -30.74 -9.26
N ARG A 374 -8.19 -30.93 -10.07
CA ARG A 374 -7.77 -29.96 -11.08
C ARG A 374 -8.82 -29.78 -12.18
N ALA A 375 -9.42 -30.87 -12.65
CA ALA A 375 -10.49 -30.80 -13.65
C ALA A 375 -11.73 -30.05 -13.14
N GLN A 376 -12.10 -30.24 -11.87
CA GLN A 376 -13.19 -29.50 -11.22
C GLN A 376 -12.87 -28.00 -11.12
N LEU A 377 -11.64 -27.66 -10.75
CA LEU A 377 -11.19 -26.28 -10.69
C LEU A 377 -11.18 -25.62 -12.07
N ASP A 378 -10.70 -26.32 -13.10
CA ASP A 378 -10.69 -25.81 -14.47
C ASP A 378 -12.12 -25.54 -14.97
N GLU A 379 -13.04 -26.49 -14.78
CA GLU A 379 -14.46 -26.30 -15.14
C GLU A 379 -15.07 -25.07 -14.43
N TRP A 380 -14.74 -24.89 -13.15
CA TRP A 380 -15.16 -23.71 -12.39
C TRP A 380 -14.56 -22.42 -12.98
N LEU A 381 -13.25 -22.36 -13.25
CA LEU A 381 -12.57 -21.20 -13.85
C LEU A 381 -13.18 -20.82 -15.21
N PHE A 382 -13.50 -21.80 -16.05
CA PHE A 382 -14.18 -21.57 -17.33
C PHE A 382 -15.58 -21.00 -17.14
N SER A 383 -16.35 -21.50 -16.17
CA SER A 383 -17.70 -21.00 -15.87
C SER A 383 -17.71 -19.59 -15.26
N SER A 384 -16.65 -19.21 -14.56
CA SER A 384 -16.49 -17.91 -13.88
C SER A 384 -15.96 -16.78 -14.78
N SER A 385 -15.64 -17.04 -16.05
CA SER A 385 -15.10 -16.05 -17.00
C SER A 385 -16.01 -14.82 -17.27
N GLY A 386 -17.24 -14.80 -16.75
CA GLY A 386 -18.12 -13.62 -16.70
C GLY A 386 -17.70 -12.52 -15.70
N ASP A 387 -16.61 -12.69 -14.94
CA ASP A 387 -16.23 -11.82 -13.81
C ASP A 387 -15.45 -10.52 -14.16
N ARG A 388 -15.10 -10.28 -15.43
CA ARG A 388 -14.40 -9.03 -15.80
C ARG A 388 -15.29 -7.78 -15.63
N GLU A 389 -16.56 -7.90 -15.99
CA GLU A 389 -17.54 -6.81 -15.85
C GLU A 389 -17.88 -6.56 -14.38
N SER A 390 -18.08 -7.62 -13.58
CA SER A 390 -18.38 -7.51 -12.16
C SER A 390 -17.28 -6.78 -11.39
N ARG A 391 -16.01 -7.12 -11.66
CA ARG A 391 -14.84 -6.45 -11.07
C ARG A 391 -14.77 -4.98 -11.47
N SER A 392 -15.00 -4.67 -12.74
CA SER A 392 -15.00 -3.28 -13.24
C SER A 392 -16.07 -2.43 -12.55
N PHE A 393 -17.26 -3.00 -12.33
CA PHE A 393 -18.34 -2.33 -11.61
C PHE A 393 -18.06 -2.17 -10.11
N ALA A 394 -17.49 -3.19 -9.47
CA ALA A 394 -17.11 -3.09 -8.06
C ALA A 394 -16.07 -1.98 -7.83
N LEU A 395 -15.03 -1.95 -8.67
CA LEU A 395 -14.00 -0.90 -8.66
C LEU A 395 -14.60 0.50 -8.89
N TRP A 396 -15.52 0.62 -9.84
CA TRP A 396 -16.25 1.87 -10.07
C TRP A 396 -17.01 2.33 -8.82
N MET A 397 -17.81 1.47 -8.18
CA MET A 397 -18.56 1.81 -6.97
C MET A 397 -17.65 2.19 -5.80
N ASN A 398 -16.54 1.46 -5.62
CA ASN A 398 -15.52 1.78 -4.61
C ASN A 398 -14.87 3.14 -4.86
N SER A 399 -14.63 3.50 -6.13
CA SER A 399 -14.06 4.79 -6.52
C SER A 399 -14.96 5.99 -6.20
N LEU A 400 -16.28 5.77 -6.05
CA LEU A 400 -17.25 6.77 -5.59
C LEU A 400 -17.26 6.94 -4.06
N GLY A 401 -16.53 6.09 -3.33
CA GLY A 401 -16.49 6.08 -1.88
C GLY A 401 -17.74 5.48 -1.25
N CYS A 402 -18.28 4.41 -1.84
CA CYS A 402 -19.33 3.60 -1.21
C CYS A 402 -18.75 2.71 -0.11
N GLU A 403 -19.52 2.49 0.96
CA GLU A 403 -19.15 1.63 2.08
C GLU A 403 -20.26 0.59 2.37
N PRO A 404 -19.95 -0.65 2.76
CA PRO A 404 -18.61 -1.23 2.85
C PRO A 404 -17.97 -1.38 1.45
N PHE A 405 -16.65 -1.56 1.43
CA PHE A 405 -15.89 -1.77 0.19
C PHE A 405 -16.41 -3.01 -0.53
N VAL A 406 -16.75 -2.86 -1.81
CA VAL A 406 -17.30 -3.92 -2.67
C VAL A 406 -16.15 -4.80 -3.13
N ASN A 407 -16.08 -6.01 -2.60
CA ASN A 407 -15.14 -7.05 -3.04
C ASN A 407 -15.82 -7.98 -4.04
N ASN A 408 -17.09 -8.34 -3.80
CA ASN A 408 -17.90 -9.16 -4.69
C ASN A 408 -19.22 -8.44 -5.01
N LEU A 409 -19.39 -8.06 -6.29
CA LEU A 409 -20.56 -7.32 -6.75
C LEU A 409 -21.89 -8.05 -6.48
N PHE A 410 -21.92 -9.38 -6.50
CA PHE A 410 -23.18 -10.13 -6.41
C PHE A 410 -23.64 -10.37 -4.98
N ASP A 411 -22.72 -10.30 -4.01
CA ASP A 411 -23.01 -10.49 -2.60
C ASP A 411 -23.14 -9.16 -1.85
N ASP A 412 -22.19 -8.25 -2.09
CA ASP A 412 -22.08 -6.99 -1.35
C ASP A 412 -23.20 -6.01 -1.70
N LEU A 413 -23.96 -6.27 -2.78
CA LEU A 413 -25.10 -5.47 -3.20
C LEU A 413 -26.46 -6.03 -2.74
N GLN A 414 -26.51 -7.23 -2.14
CA GLN A 414 -27.78 -7.93 -1.84
C GLN A 414 -28.65 -7.20 -0.82
N ASP A 415 -28.04 -6.43 0.08
CA ASP A 415 -28.76 -5.67 1.10
C ASP A 415 -29.23 -4.28 0.63
N GLY A 416 -28.86 -3.91 -0.61
CA GLY A 416 -29.22 -2.66 -1.27
C GLY A 416 -28.49 -1.42 -0.75
N LEU A 417 -27.66 -1.48 0.30
CA LEU A 417 -27.04 -0.29 0.90
C LEU A 417 -26.05 0.38 -0.04
N VAL A 418 -25.13 -0.39 -0.63
CA VAL A 418 -24.12 0.14 -1.57
C VAL A 418 -24.80 0.67 -2.84
N LEU A 419 -25.87 0.02 -3.31
CA LEU A 419 -26.67 0.50 -4.44
C LEU A 419 -27.35 1.85 -4.13
N LEU A 420 -27.94 2.00 -2.95
CA LEU A 420 -28.53 3.27 -2.51
C LEU A 420 -27.47 4.36 -2.38
N GLN A 421 -26.30 4.06 -1.79
CA GLN A 421 -25.19 5.01 -1.72
C GLN A 421 -24.73 5.43 -3.11
N THR A 422 -24.60 4.48 -4.02
CA THR A 422 -24.20 4.77 -5.41
C THR A 422 -25.21 5.69 -6.08
N LEU A 423 -26.51 5.42 -5.95
CA LEU A 423 -27.57 6.31 -6.48
C LEU A 423 -27.49 7.72 -5.88
N ASP A 424 -27.28 7.85 -4.57
CA ASP A 424 -27.18 9.15 -3.88
C ASP A 424 -25.88 9.90 -4.21
N LYS A 425 -24.79 9.18 -4.53
CA LYS A 425 -23.54 9.77 -5.01
C LYS A 425 -23.66 10.30 -6.43
N VAL A 426 -24.38 9.58 -7.29
CA VAL A 426 -24.63 10.00 -8.68
C VAL A 426 -25.67 11.12 -8.73
N HIS A 427 -26.70 11.05 -7.89
CA HIS A 427 -27.75 12.07 -7.73
C HIS A 427 -27.83 12.51 -6.26
N PRO A 428 -27.05 13.54 -5.85
CA PRO A 428 -27.04 14.04 -4.48
C PRO A 428 -28.45 14.38 -3.96
N GLY A 429 -28.88 13.69 -2.91
CA GLY A 429 -30.17 13.92 -2.25
C GLY A 429 -31.34 13.10 -2.82
N LEU A 430 -31.08 12.16 -3.74
CA LEU A 430 -32.10 11.26 -4.28
C LEU A 430 -32.63 10.28 -3.24
N VAL A 431 -31.78 9.83 -2.32
CA VAL A 431 -32.14 8.79 -1.34
C VAL A 431 -32.70 9.42 -0.07
N ASP A 432 -33.96 9.08 0.25
CA ASP A 432 -34.53 9.34 1.56
C ASP A 432 -34.05 8.28 2.55
N TRP A 433 -32.91 8.59 3.17
CA TRP A 433 -32.24 7.72 4.13
C TRP A 433 -33.07 7.39 5.39
N LYS A 434 -34.25 7.99 5.60
CA LYS A 434 -35.16 7.60 6.68
C LYS A 434 -35.95 6.33 6.35
N LYS A 435 -36.07 5.99 5.06
CA LYS A 435 -36.76 4.78 4.57
C LYS A 435 -35.86 3.57 4.45
N VAL A 436 -34.55 3.75 4.66
CA VAL A 436 -33.53 2.73 4.44
C VAL A 436 -33.26 1.97 5.73
N ASN A 437 -33.26 0.64 5.65
CA ASN A 437 -32.76 -0.21 6.72
C ASN A 437 -31.22 -0.10 6.74
N LYS A 438 -30.64 0.53 7.76
CA LYS A 438 -29.18 0.80 7.85
C LYS A 438 -28.40 -0.09 8.81
N GLN A 439 -29.07 -0.93 9.59
CA GLN A 439 -28.41 -1.72 10.62
C GLN A 439 -27.58 -2.84 9.99
N THR A 440 -26.26 -2.66 9.94
CA THR A 440 -25.31 -3.64 9.39
C THR A 440 -24.83 -4.62 10.46
N PRO A 441 -24.77 -5.94 10.19
CA PRO A 441 -25.26 -6.61 8.98
C PRO A 441 -26.80 -6.72 8.97
N ILE A 442 -27.42 -6.51 7.79
CA ILE A 442 -28.87 -6.71 7.62
C ILE A 442 -29.14 -8.20 7.48
N THR A 443 -29.49 -8.86 8.58
CA THR A 443 -29.74 -10.32 8.59
C THR A 443 -31.08 -10.71 8.00
N SER A 444 -32.09 -9.84 8.11
CA SER A 444 -33.45 -10.14 7.61
C SER A 444 -33.53 -9.97 6.10
N LYS A 445 -33.82 -11.06 5.38
CA LYS A 445 -34.09 -11.04 3.92
C LYS A 445 -35.20 -10.04 3.57
N PHE A 446 -36.23 -9.92 4.40
CA PHE A 446 -37.32 -8.95 4.17
C PHE A 446 -36.80 -7.51 4.16
N LYS A 447 -35.94 -7.14 5.12
CA LYS A 447 -35.33 -5.80 5.18
C LYS A 447 -34.38 -5.53 4.00
N LYS A 448 -33.64 -6.55 3.55
CA LYS A 448 -32.84 -6.47 2.32
C LYS A 448 -33.72 -6.20 1.11
N VAL A 449 -34.83 -6.93 0.97
CA VAL A 449 -35.81 -6.77 -0.11
C VAL A 449 -36.48 -5.40 -0.07
N GLU A 450 -36.77 -4.84 1.11
CA GLU A 450 -37.27 -3.45 1.24
C GLU A 450 -36.28 -2.44 0.66
N ASN A 451 -35.00 -2.56 1.02
CA ASN A 451 -33.94 -1.69 0.49
C ASN A 451 -33.79 -1.85 -1.03
N THR A 452 -33.69 -3.07 -1.54
CA THR A 452 -33.52 -3.32 -2.98
C THR A 452 -34.77 -2.95 -3.78
N ASN A 453 -35.98 -3.12 -3.24
CA ASN A 453 -37.20 -2.59 -3.86
C ASN A 453 -37.15 -1.06 -3.94
N TYR A 454 -36.61 -0.40 -2.91
CA TYR A 454 -36.43 1.05 -2.95
C TYR A 454 -35.40 1.46 -4.02
N VAL A 455 -34.30 0.73 -4.17
CA VAL A 455 -33.35 0.91 -5.28
C VAL A 455 -34.07 0.83 -6.62
N ILE A 456 -34.87 -0.21 -6.86
CA ILE A 456 -35.62 -0.38 -8.11
C ILE A 456 -36.63 0.76 -8.32
N ALA A 457 -37.29 1.23 -7.26
CA ALA A 457 -38.22 2.36 -7.36
C ALA A 457 -37.52 3.67 -7.76
N LEU A 458 -36.37 3.96 -7.15
CA LEU A 458 -35.54 5.12 -7.52
C LEU A 458 -35.01 5.00 -8.94
N ALA A 459 -34.47 3.85 -9.32
CA ALA A 459 -33.97 3.60 -10.67
C ALA A 459 -35.08 3.74 -11.74
N LYS A 460 -36.32 3.30 -11.46
CA LYS A 460 -37.48 3.58 -12.33
C LYS A 460 -37.79 5.07 -12.43
N SER A 461 -37.67 5.83 -11.34
CA SER A 461 -37.86 7.28 -11.37
C SER A 461 -36.81 8.01 -12.21
N LEU A 462 -35.63 7.42 -12.36
CA LEU A 462 -34.55 7.86 -13.26
C LEU A 462 -34.70 7.33 -14.70
N ASN A 463 -35.84 6.70 -15.02
CA ASN A 463 -36.13 6.10 -16.33
C ASN A 463 -35.19 4.96 -16.75
N PHE A 464 -34.67 4.18 -15.80
CA PHE A 464 -33.90 2.98 -16.14
C PHE A 464 -34.82 1.91 -16.74
N SER A 465 -34.31 1.20 -17.75
CA SER A 465 -34.98 0.06 -18.36
C SER A 465 -34.79 -1.18 -17.50
N LEU A 466 -35.72 -1.39 -16.56
CA LEU A 466 -35.70 -2.49 -15.59
C LEU A 466 -36.77 -3.55 -15.88
N VAL A 467 -37.00 -3.86 -17.17
CA VAL A 467 -38.02 -4.83 -17.58
C VAL A 467 -37.68 -6.20 -16.98
N GLY A 468 -38.55 -6.69 -16.09
CA GLY A 468 -38.38 -7.97 -15.43
C GLY A 468 -37.42 -7.99 -14.24
N ILE A 469 -36.91 -6.84 -13.77
CA ILE A 469 -36.05 -6.76 -12.57
C ILE A 469 -36.88 -6.33 -11.35
N GLN A 470 -36.79 -7.11 -10.28
CA GLN A 470 -37.41 -6.86 -8.98
C GLN A 470 -36.34 -6.72 -7.89
N GLY A 471 -36.70 -6.13 -6.73
CA GLY A 471 -35.76 -6.01 -5.61
C GLY A 471 -35.30 -7.37 -5.08
N SER A 472 -36.19 -8.38 -5.09
CA SER A 472 -35.85 -9.75 -4.71
C SER A 472 -34.74 -10.35 -5.56
N ASP A 473 -34.71 -10.05 -6.86
CA ASP A 473 -33.69 -10.57 -7.78
C ASP A 473 -32.28 -10.09 -7.41
N ILE A 474 -32.20 -8.83 -6.96
CA ILE A 474 -30.95 -8.23 -6.47
C ILE A 474 -30.57 -8.81 -5.11
N THR A 475 -31.54 -8.98 -4.21
CA THR A 475 -31.30 -9.60 -2.90
C THR A 475 -30.88 -11.06 -3.02
N ASP A 476 -31.32 -11.76 -4.06
CA ASP A 476 -30.96 -13.15 -4.35
C ASP A 476 -29.64 -13.26 -5.16
N GLY A 477 -29.00 -12.14 -5.49
CA GLY A 477 -27.70 -12.12 -6.16
C GLY A 477 -27.73 -12.59 -7.62
N ILE A 478 -28.86 -12.42 -8.32
CA ILE A 478 -28.99 -12.89 -9.72
C ILE A 478 -28.04 -12.11 -10.64
N LYS A 479 -26.92 -12.74 -11.02
CA LYS A 479 -25.79 -12.10 -11.70
C LYS A 479 -26.18 -11.18 -12.86
N ASN A 480 -26.92 -11.69 -13.84
CA ASN A 480 -27.28 -10.93 -15.05
C ASN A 480 -28.14 -9.68 -14.75
N LEU A 481 -29.04 -9.77 -13.76
CA LEU A 481 -29.95 -8.67 -13.42
C LEU A 481 -29.22 -7.62 -12.57
N THR A 482 -28.34 -8.05 -11.67
CA THR A 482 -27.44 -7.16 -10.92
C THR A 482 -26.50 -6.41 -11.86
N LEU A 483 -25.84 -7.09 -12.81
CA LEU A 483 -25.00 -6.44 -13.82
C LEU A 483 -25.80 -5.42 -14.64
N GLY A 484 -27.00 -5.79 -15.10
CA GLY A 484 -27.86 -4.91 -15.89
C GLY A 484 -28.32 -3.66 -15.15
N LEU A 485 -28.55 -3.75 -13.83
CA LEU A 485 -28.86 -2.60 -12.98
C LEU A 485 -27.64 -1.70 -12.79
N VAL A 486 -26.50 -2.27 -12.38
CA VAL A 486 -25.27 -1.52 -12.07
C VAL A 486 -24.71 -0.84 -13.32
N TRP A 487 -24.78 -1.50 -14.48
CA TRP A 487 -24.45 -0.90 -15.77
C TRP A 487 -25.27 0.37 -16.05
N GLN A 488 -26.58 0.33 -15.82
CA GLN A 488 -27.44 1.49 -16.05
C GLN A 488 -27.12 2.64 -15.08
N MET A 489 -26.77 2.32 -13.83
CA MET A 489 -26.28 3.32 -12.86
C MET A 489 -24.97 3.97 -13.33
N MET A 490 -24.01 3.18 -13.80
CA MET A 490 -22.73 3.68 -14.32
C MET A 490 -22.95 4.55 -15.57
N ARG A 491 -23.81 4.11 -16.49
CA ARG A 491 -24.16 4.86 -17.70
C ARG A 491 -24.80 6.20 -17.36
N ASP A 492 -25.75 6.21 -16.43
CA ASP A 492 -26.40 7.44 -15.98
C ASP A 492 -25.40 8.39 -15.31
N HIS A 493 -24.48 7.89 -14.48
CA HIS A 493 -23.39 8.70 -13.92
C HIS A 493 -22.54 9.38 -15.00
N ILE A 494 -22.20 8.68 -16.08
CA ILE A 494 -21.48 9.27 -17.22
C ILE A 494 -22.32 10.38 -17.85
N ILE A 495 -23.63 10.14 -18.08
CA ILE A 495 -24.53 11.13 -18.67
C ILE A 495 -24.67 12.37 -17.79
N GLN A 496 -24.85 12.22 -16.47
CA GLN A 496 -24.92 13.34 -15.53
C GLN A 496 -23.62 14.16 -15.53
N THR A 497 -22.48 13.47 -15.55
CA THR A 497 -21.16 14.13 -15.67
C THR A 497 -21.05 14.93 -16.96
N LEU A 498 -21.51 14.38 -18.09
CA LEU A 498 -21.47 15.11 -19.37
C LEU A 498 -22.48 16.26 -19.42
N LYS A 499 -23.63 16.12 -18.76
CA LYS A 499 -24.63 17.20 -18.62
C LYS A 499 -24.09 18.36 -17.79
N SER A 500 -23.39 18.09 -16.69
CA SER A 500 -22.82 19.16 -15.84
C SER A 500 -21.75 19.99 -16.55
N LEU A 501 -21.11 19.44 -17.58
CA LEU A 501 -20.14 20.15 -18.42
C LEU A 501 -20.80 21.02 -19.52
N LYS A 502 -22.13 21.01 -19.66
CA LYS A 502 -22.86 21.66 -20.76
C LYS A 502 -23.82 22.73 -20.23
N ASN A 503 -23.82 23.91 -20.85
CA ASN A 503 -24.75 25.01 -20.54
C ASN A 503 -26.15 24.86 -21.19
N ASN A 504 -26.62 23.65 -21.54
CA ASN A 504 -27.89 23.46 -22.25
C ASN A 504 -28.60 22.13 -21.90
N ASP A 505 -29.92 22.19 -21.70
CA ASP A 505 -30.80 21.12 -21.17
C ASP A 505 -31.11 19.95 -22.13
N LYS A 506 -30.32 19.75 -23.20
CA LYS A 506 -30.58 18.64 -24.14
C LYS A 506 -29.90 17.36 -23.66
N ASP A 507 -30.67 16.28 -23.55
CA ASP A 507 -30.15 14.94 -23.24
C ASP A 507 -29.04 14.52 -24.19
N ILE A 508 -27.98 13.93 -23.64
CA ILE A 508 -26.82 13.43 -24.39
C ILE A 508 -27.07 11.97 -24.75
N THR A 509 -27.01 11.67 -26.04
CA THR A 509 -27.17 10.30 -26.57
C THR A 509 -25.83 9.70 -26.94
N ASP A 510 -25.78 8.37 -27.07
CA ASP A 510 -24.60 7.66 -27.58
C ASP A 510 -24.12 8.23 -28.93
N ALA A 511 -25.06 8.64 -29.79
CA ALA A 511 -24.77 9.27 -31.08
C ALA A 511 -24.05 10.63 -30.92
N ASP A 512 -24.41 11.43 -29.92
CA ASP A 512 -23.74 12.70 -29.63
C ASP A 512 -22.29 12.47 -29.20
N ILE A 513 -22.04 11.43 -28.38
CA ILE A 513 -20.68 11.06 -27.94
C ILE A 513 -19.85 10.58 -29.12
N ILE A 514 -20.42 9.74 -30.00
CA ILE A 514 -19.73 9.26 -31.22
C ILE A 514 -19.40 10.43 -32.15
N ASN A 515 -20.35 11.34 -32.38
CA ASN A 515 -20.13 12.52 -33.22
C ASN A 515 -19.03 13.41 -32.64
N TRP A 516 -19.08 13.69 -31.33
CA TRP A 516 -18.05 14.46 -30.64
C TRP A 516 -16.67 13.81 -30.77
N ALA A 517 -16.57 12.50 -30.57
CA ALA A 517 -15.30 11.77 -30.69
C ALA A 517 -14.74 11.84 -32.12
N ASN A 518 -15.58 11.59 -33.13
CA ASN A 518 -15.20 11.69 -34.55
C ASN A 518 -14.78 13.11 -34.95
N GLU A 519 -15.51 14.13 -34.49
CA GLU A 519 -15.12 15.53 -34.72
C GLU A 519 -13.79 15.87 -34.06
N THR A 520 -13.54 15.38 -32.85
CA THR A 520 -12.30 15.61 -32.10
C THR A 520 -11.11 14.97 -32.82
N VAL A 521 -11.26 13.73 -33.30
CA VAL A 521 -10.24 13.05 -34.13
C VAL A 521 -9.97 13.82 -35.42
N LYS A 522 -11.03 14.33 -36.08
CA LYS A 522 -10.91 15.16 -37.29
C LYS A 522 -10.17 16.47 -37.03
N ARG A 523 -10.39 17.12 -35.89
CA ARG A 523 -9.64 18.32 -35.46
C ARG A 523 -8.15 18.03 -35.24
N GLY A 524 -7.82 16.80 -34.85
CA GLY A 524 -6.44 16.30 -34.76
C GLY A 524 -5.79 15.92 -36.10
N ASN A 525 -6.38 16.31 -37.25
CA ASN A 525 -5.92 15.96 -38.60
C ASN A 525 -5.83 14.44 -38.86
N ARG A 526 -6.66 13.64 -38.20
CA ARG A 526 -6.80 12.20 -38.47
C ARG A 526 -8.12 11.93 -39.20
N THR A 527 -8.12 10.93 -40.09
CA THR A 527 -9.29 10.55 -40.91
C THR A 527 -10.07 9.36 -40.36
N SER A 528 -9.56 8.73 -39.31
CA SER A 528 -10.19 7.59 -38.65
C SER A 528 -11.51 8.03 -38.01
N THR A 529 -12.56 7.24 -38.21
CA THR A 529 -13.87 7.47 -37.59
C THR A 529 -14.44 6.15 -37.11
N MET A 530 -15.25 6.18 -36.07
CA MET A 530 -16.05 5.04 -35.65
C MET A 530 -17.52 5.26 -35.94
N SER A 531 -18.21 4.21 -36.37
CA SER A 531 -19.66 4.23 -36.59
C SER A 531 -20.45 3.99 -35.31
N ASN A 532 -19.89 3.22 -34.37
CA ASN A 532 -20.47 2.89 -33.07
C ASN A 532 -19.39 2.37 -32.11
N PHE A 533 -19.70 2.19 -30.82
CA PHE A 533 -18.73 1.71 -29.82
C PHE A 533 -18.33 0.22 -29.98
N LYS A 534 -18.97 -0.53 -30.88
CA LYS A 534 -18.60 -1.90 -31.26
C LYS A 534 -17.90 -1.97 -32.63
N ASP A 535 -17.52 -0.83 -33.20
CA ASP A 535 -16.86 -0.79 -34.51
C ASP A 535 -15.56 -1.63 -34.46
N PRO A 536 -15.38 -2.61 -35.37
CA PRO A 536 -14.17 -3.43 -35.40
C PRO A 536 -12.87 -2.63 -35.50
N SER A 537 -12.90 -1.41 -36.05
CA SER A 537 -11.73 -0.53 -36.14
C SER A 537 -11.21 -0.06 -34.78
N LEU A 538 -12.00 -0.20 -33.71
CA LEU A 538 -11.61 0.15 -32.34
C LEU A 538 -10.82 -0.97 -31.66
N LYS A 539 -10.77 -2.17 -32.25
CA LYS A 539 -9.95 -3.26 -31.72
C LYS A 539 -8.48 -2.89 -31.86
N TYR A 540 -7.74 -3.01 -30.76
CA TYR A 540 -6.29 -2.93 -30.78
C TYR A 540 -5.77 -4.09 -31.64
N VAL A 541 -5.26 -3.78 -32.82
CA VAL A 541 -4.54 -4.73 -33.66
C VAL A 541 -3.08 -4.63 -33.21
N ASN A 542 -2.59 -5.66 -32.53
CA ASN A 542 -1.16 -5.83 -32.31
C ASN A 542 -0.43 -6.03 -33.64
#